data_AF-A0A0K2G936-F1
#
_entry.id   AF-A0A0K2G936-F1
#
_cell.length_a   1.000
_cell.length_b   1.000
_cell.length_c   1.000
_cell.angle_alpha   90.00
_cell.angle_beta   90.00
_cell.angle_gamma   90.00
#
_symmetry.space_group_name_H-M   'P 1'
#
loop_
_entity.id
_entity.type
_entity.pdbx_description
1 polymer ?
#
loop_
_entity_poly.entity_id
_entity_poly.type
_entity_poly.pdbx_seq_one_letter_code
_entity_poly.pdbx_strand_id
1 'polypeptide(L)'
;MDRRPAGLRHVDALWPDADGDIGQETFNKTLQRLRRLLVHEQVVQVRDGKVSLNPSLCWVDAVAFERLLSSDGADSRRPMSDTAWVSPWERAMALYRGPFLVEEDGAGWAKLRRERLHNRVVEVGQRLIDHWSRTGDAIKAQGVRRWIHAVTLESFDVRSPR
;
A
#
# COMPACT_ATOMS: atom_id res chain seq x y z
N MET A 1 -10.97 -30.47 18.92
CA MET A 1 -9.98 -29.97 17.95
C MET A 1 -10.72 -29.72 16.64
N ASP A 2 -11.28 -28.52 16.48
CA ASP A 2 -12.08 -28.12 15.32
C ASP A 2 -11.16 -27.51 14.25
N ARG A 3 -10.96 -28.23 13.14
CA ARG A 3 -10.25 -27.73 11.95
C ARG A 3 -11.27 -27.02 11.06
N ARG A 4 -11.56 -25.75 11.36
CA ARG A 4 -12.34 -24.91 10.44
C ARG A 4 -11.53 -24.62 9.17
N PRO A 5 -12.10 -24.81 7.96
CA PRO A 5 -11.40 -24.56 6.71
C PRO A 5 -11.07 -23.07 6.55
N ALA A 6 -9.88 -22.79 6.01
CA ALA A 6 -9.29 -21.45 5.92
C ALA A 6 -10.08 -20.41 5.08
N GLY A 7 -11.19 -20.82 4.45
CA GLY A 7 -12.05 -19.95 3.64
C GLY A 7 -13.02 -19.05 4.43
N LEU A 8 -13.25 -19.31 5.72
CA LEU A 8 -14.27 -18.58 6.51
C LEU A 8 -13.80 -17.25 7.11
N ARG A 9 -12.50 -16.92 7.06
CA ARG A 9 -11.95 -15.72 7.71
C ARG A 9 -12.36 -14.37 7.09
N HIS A 10 -12.86 -14.35 5.85
CA HIS A 10 -13.18 -13.10 5.15
C HIS A 10 -14.61 -12.61 5.40
N VAL A 11 -15.55 -13.52 5.65
CA VAL A 11 -16.96 -13.17 5.90
C VAL A 11 -17.09 -12.61 7.32
N ASP A 12 -16.50 -13.26 8.33
CA ASP A 12 -16.55 -12.79 9.71
C ASP A 12 -15.90 -11.41 9.94
N ALA A 13 -14.90 -11.05 9.12
CA ALA A 13 -14.21 -9.76 9.23
C ALA A 13 -14.96 -8.61 8.54
N LEU A 14 -15.78 -8.90 7.53
CA LEU A 14 -16.52 -7.90 6.75
C LEU A 14 -18.01 -7.86 7.12
N TRP A 15 -18.56 -8.97 7.61
CA TRP A 15 -19.94 -9.17 8.07
C TRP A 15 -19.97 -10.04 9.34
N PRO A 16 -19.49 -9.53 10.48
CA PRO A 16 -19.47 -10.29 11.74
C PRO A 16 -20.86 -10.70 12.23
N ASP A 17 -21.91 -9.98 11.79
CA ASP A 17 -23.30 -10.16 12.27
C ASP A 17 -24.19 -10.96 11.30
N ALA A 18 -23.65 -11.50 10.21
CA ALA A 18 -24.44 -12.26 9.23
C ALA A 18 -24.35 -13.77 9.49
N ASP A 19 -25.49 -14.44 9.62
CA ASP A 19 -25.56 -15.90 9.57
C ASP A 19 -24.87 -16.42 8.30
N GLY A 20 -24.15 -17.55 8.41
CA GLY A 20 -23.17 -17.99 7.40
C GLY A 20 -23.68 -18.01 5.95
N ASP A 21 -24.93 -18.39 5.72
CA ASP A 21 -25.54 -18.40 4.38
C ASP A 21 -25.84 -16.99 3.86
N ILE A 22 -26.29 -16.08 4.72
CA ILE A 22 -26.54 -14.67 4.42
C ILE A 22 -25.23 -13.93 4.16
N GLY A 23 -24.19 -14.24 4.93
CA GLY A 23 -22.85 -13.70 4.75
C GLY A 23 -22.27 -14.07 3.39
N GLN A 24 -22.43 -15.32 2.97
CA GLN A 24 -21.93 -15.80 1.68
C GLN A 24 -22.66 -15.18 0.48
N GLU A 25 -23.99 -15.02 0.56
CA GLU A 25 -24.76 -14.37 -0.51
C GLU A 25 -24.42 -12.88 -0.63
N THR A 26 -24.30 -12.19 0.51
CA THR A 26 -23.94 -10.77 0.58
C THR A 26 -22.53 -10.52 0.04
N PHE A 27 -21.60 -11.41 0.37
CA PHE A 27 -20.23 -11.41 -0.17
C PHE A 27 -20.21 -11.55 -1.70
N ASN A 28 -20.96 -12.53 -2.25
CA ASN A 28 -21.03 -12.75 -3.70
C ASN A 28 -21.61 -11.53 -4.43
N LYS A 29 -22.68 -10.92 -3.90
CA LYS A 29 -23.27 -9.70 -4.45
C LYS A 29 -22.29 -8.52 -4.42
N THR A 30 -21.54 -8.37 -3.33
CA THR A 30 -20.53 -7.31 -3.19
C THR A 30 -19.38 -7.49 -4.18
N LEU A 31 -18.89 -8.71 -4.36
CA LEU A 31 -17.86 -9.02 -5.37
C LEU A 31 -18.33 -8.73 -6.79
N GLN A 32 -19.57 -9.09 -7.14
CA GLN A 32 -20.12 -8.78 -8.47
C GLN A 32 -20.20 -7.27 -8.71
N ARG A 33 -20.65 -6.50 -7.70
CA ARG A 33 -20.69 -5.03 -7.78
C ARG A 33 -19.28 -4.45 -7.98
N LEU A 34 -18.30 -4.93 -7.20
CA LEU A 34 -16.92 -4.48 -7.33
C LEU A 34 -16.33 -4.80 -8.71
N ARG A 35 -16.56 -6.01 -9.24
CA ARG A 35 -16.13 -6.41 -10.59
C ARG A 35 -16.71 -5.52 -11.69
N ARG A 36 -17.97 -5.09 -11.54
CA ARG A 36 -18.61 -4.15 -12.47
C ARG A 36 -18.01 -2.74 -12.39
N LEU A 37 -17.73 -2.26 -11.18
CA LEU A 37 -17.08 -0.96 -10.98
C LEU A 37 -15.67 -0.91 -11.58
N LEU A 38 -14.94 -2.04 -11.50
CA LEU A 38 -13.60 -2.18 -12.07
C LEU A 38 -13.62 -2.53 -13.57
N VAL A 39 -14.81 -2.59 -14.18
CA VAL A 39 -15.05 -2.78 -15.64
C VAL A 39 -14.44 -4.09 -16.19
N HIS A 40 -13.99 -5.00 -15.33
CA HIS A 40 -13.36 -6.25 -15.75
C HIS A 40 -13.51 -7.35 -14.68
N GLU A 41 -14.18 -8.43 -15.02
CA GLU A 41 -14.55 -9.49 -14.07
C GLU A 41 -13.35 -10.22 -13.45
N GLN A 42 -12.26 -10.35 -14.21
CA GLN A 42 -11.04 -11.04 -13.78
C GLN A 42 -10.13 -10.17 -12.89
N VAL A 43 -10.46 -8.90 -12.65
CA VAL A 43 -9.67 -8.03 -11.76
C VAL A 43 -9.75 -8.52 -10.33
N VAL A 44 -10.90 -9.02 -9.89
CA VAL A 44 -11.08 -9.58 -8.54
C VAL A 44 -11.15 -11.09 -8.63
N GLN A 45 -10.13 -11.77 -8.11
CA GLN A 45 -10.00 -13.22 -8.09
C GLN A 45 -10.39 -13.76 -6.73
N VAL A 46 -11.08 -14.90 -6.72
CA VAL A 46 -11.36 -15.68 -5.52
C VAL A 46 -10.72 -17.05 -5.71
N ARG A 47 -9.76 -17.41 -4.86
CA ARG A 47 -9.06 -18.70 -4.88
C ARG A 47 -8.92 -19.20 -3.44
N ASP A 48 -9.28 -20.46 -3.20
CA ASP A 48 -9.23 -21.08 -1.87
C ASP A 48 -9.88 -20.26 -0.74
N GLY A 49 -11.02 -19.60 -1.05
CA GLY A 49 -11.73 -18.73 -0.11
C GLY A 49 -11.02 -17.41 0.22
N LYS A 50 -10.00 -17.02 -0.55
CA LYS A 50 -9.29 -15.73 -0.43
C LYS A 50 -9.64 -14.82 -1.59
N VAL A 51 -9.80 -13.53 -1.29
CA VAL A 51 -10.00 -12.48 -2.30
C VAL A 51 -8.66 -11.82 -2.59
N SER A 52 -8.35 -11.66 -3.88
CA SER A 52 -7.14 -10.96 -4.33
C SER A 52 -7.42 -10.15 -5.59
N LEU A 53 -6.70 -9.05 -5.77
CA LEU A 53 -6.66 -8.33 -7.03
C LEU A 53 -5.67 -8.99 -7.98
N ASN A 54 -6.03 -9.11 -9.26
CA ASN A 54 -5.14 -9.59 -10.31
C ASN A 54 -4.10 -8.49 -10.62
N PRO A 55 -2.82 -8.69 -10.29
CA PRO A 55 -1.79 -7.66 -10.45
C PRO A 55 -1.48 -7.34 -11.92
N SER A 56 -1.88 -8.19 -12.87
CA SER A 56 -1.74 -7.92 -14.31
C SER A 56 -2.85 -7.03 -14.87
N LEU A 57 -3.96 -6.88 -14.14
CA LEU A 57 -5.15 -6.11 -14.58
C LEU A 57 -5.44 -4.90 -13.70
N CYS A 58 -4.92 -4.87 -12.48
CA CYS A 58 -5.14 -3.78 -11.54
C CYS A 58 -3.83 -3.41 -10.85
N TRP A 59 -3.46 -2.15 -10.99
CA TRP A 59 -2.31 -1.56 -10.34
C TRP A 59 -2.73 -0.94 -9.01
N VAL A 60 -1.96 -1.22 -7.95
CA VAL A 60 -2.15 -0.65 -6.62
C VAL A 60 -0.85 0.02 -6.22
N ASP A 61 -0.91 1.32 -5.99
CA ASP A 61 0.23 2.17 -5.63
C ASP A 61 0.97 1.66 -4.39
N ALA A 62 0.26 1.29 -3.32
CA ALA A 62 0.84 0.77 -2.09
C ALA A 62 1.59 -0.56 -2.31
N VAL A 63 1.07 -1.42 -3.20
CA VAL A 63 1.74 -2.68 -3.57
C VAL A 63 2.96 -2.40 -4.43
N ALA A 64 2.88 -1.46 -5.37
CA ALA A 64 4.01 -1.07 -6.21
C ALA A 64 5.12 -0.38 -5.39
N PHE A 65 4.76 0.46 -4.43
CA PHE A 65 5.66 1.05 -3.43
C PHE A 65 6.42 -0.02 -2.68
N GLU A 66 5.70 -0.99 -2.09
CA GLU A 66 6.35 -2.07 -1.35
C GLU A 66 7.26 -2.91 -2.24
N ARG A 67 6.83 -3.25 -3.46
CA ARG A 67 7.65 -3.99 -4.42
C ARG A 67 8.94 -3.28 -4.79
N LEU A 68 8.91 -1.96 -5.00
CA LEU A 68 10.10 -1.16 -5.29
C LEU A 68 11.12 -1.15 -4.13
N LEU A 69 10.64 -1.37 -2.91
CA LEU A 69 11.45 -1.36 -1.68
C LEU A 69 11.79 -2.76 -1.17
N SER A 70 11.12 -3.79 -1.68
CA SER A 70 11.47 -5.18 -1.50
C SER A 70 12.76 -5.50 -2.26
N SER A 71 13.56 -6.39 -1.70
CA SER A 71 14.74 -6.97 -2.36
C SER A 71 14.44 -7.60 -3.73
N ASP A 72 13.18 -7.97 -3.97
CA ASP A 72 12.70 -8.54 -5.25
C ASP A 72 12.45 -7.48 -6.34
N GLY A 73 12.32 -6.20 -5.99
CA GLY A 73 12.19 -5.09 -6.95
C GLY A 73 13.52 -4.62 -7.53
N ALA A 74 14.64 -5.06 -6.93
CA ALA A 74 15.95 -5.03 -7.54
C ALA A 74 16.05 -6.19 -8.54
N ASP A 75 15.39 -6.07 -9.69
CA ASP A 75 15.65 -6.97 -10.81
C ASP A 75 17.14 -6.85 -11.18
N SER A 76 17.88 -7.85 -10.73
CA SER A 76 19.32 -8.07 -10.83
C SER A 76 19.80 -8.36 -12.26
N ARG A 77 18.98 -8.04 -13.27
CA ARG A 77 19.25 -8.24 -14.70
C ARG A 77 19.68 -6.98 -15.44
N ARG A 78 19.78 -5.82 -14.79
CA ARG A 78 20.31 -4.59 -15.40
C ARG A 78 21.70 -4.30 -14.84
N PRO A 79 22.73 -3.99 -15.67
CA PRO A 79 24.07 -3.73 -15.19
C PRO A 79 24.05 -2.58 -14.17
N MET A 80 24.58 -2.89 -13.00
CA MET A 80 24.55 -2.09 -11.80
C MET A 80 25.65 -1.03 -11.88
N SER A 81 25.28 0.22 -12.18
CA SER A 81 26.15 1.38 -11.92
C SER A 81 25.74 2.04 -10.59
N ASP A 82 26.64 2.78 -9.96
CA ASP A 82 26.41 3.45 -8.67
C ASP A 82 25.19 4.40 -8.64
N THR A 83 24.70 4.81 -9.82
CA THR A 83 23.47 5.62 -9.99
C THR A 83 22.16 4.80 -10.06
N ALA A 84 22.23 3.47 -10.20
CA ALA A 84 21.06 2.62 -10.41
C ALA A 84 20.19 2.42 -9.16
N TRP A 85 20.76 2.57 -7.96
CA TRP A 85 20.06 2.38 -6.67
C TRP A 85 19.12 3.53 -6.28
N VAL A 86 19.39 4.72 -6.79
CA VAL A 86 18.58 5.92 -6.51
C VAL A 86 17.22 5.83 -7.21
N SER A 87 17.16 5.18 -8.38
CA SER A 87 15.96 5.11 -9.20
C SER A 87 14.78 4.34 -8.56
N PRO A 88 14.96 3.18 -7.89
CA PRO A 88 13.88 2.54 -7.13
C PRO A 88 13.36 3.39 -5.97
N TRP A 89 14.25 4.05 -5.23
CA TRP A 89 13.88 4.85 -4.06
C TRP A 89 13.14 6.14 -4.44
N GLU A 90 13.60 6.86 -5.46
CA GLU A 90 12.88 8.02 -6.00
C GLU A 90 11.51 7.65 -6.55
N ARG A 91 11.41 6.53 -7.28
CA ARG A 91 10.12 6.03 -7.77
C ARG A 91 9.18 5.65 -6.62
N ALA A 92 9.69 5.00 -5.58
CA ALA A 92 8.89 4.66 -4.40
C ALA A 92 8.37 5.93 -3.71
N MET A 93 9.22 6.93 -3.52
CA MET A 93 8.82 8.22 -2.95
C MET A 93 7.71 8.89 -3.77
N ALA A 94 7.78 8.85 -5.10
CA ALA A 94 6.77 9.43 -5.98
C ALA A 94 5.40 8.72 -5.92
N LEU A 95 5.36 7.45 -5.48
CA LEU A 95 4.11 6.70 -5.29
C LEU A 95 3.41 7.04 -3.98
N TYR A 96 4.15 7.51 -2.97
CA TYR A 96 3.57 7.88 -1.69
C TYR A 96 3.01 9.30 -1.76
N ARG A 97 1.68 9.46 -1.86
CA ARG A 97 1.02 10.78 -1.99
C ARG A 97 0.38 11.30 -0.71
N GLY A 98 0.59 10.61 0.40
CA GLY A 98 -0.03 10.90 1.68
C GLY A 98 -0.29 9.63 2.48
N PRO A 99 -0.87 9.73 3.69
CA PRO A 99 -1.16 8.57 4.52
C PRO A 99 -2.10 7.59 3.83
N PHE A 100 -1.77 6.30 3.92
CA PHE A 100 -2.59 5.21 3.38
C PHE A 100 -4.01 5.26 3.96
N LEU A 101 -5.01 5.39 3.07
CA LEU A 101 -6.43 5.49 3.42
C LEU A 101 -6.68 6.52 4.53
N VAL A 102 -6.16 7.74 4.37
CA VAL A 102 -6.31 8.82 5.36
C VAL A 102 -7.78 9.18 5.64
N GLU A 103 -8.65 9.05 4.64
CA GLU A 103 -10.10 9.29 4.79
C GLU A 103 -10.78 8.24 5.69
N GLU A 104 -10.15 7.07 5.85
CA GLU A 104 -10.62 5.95 6.68
C GLU A 104 -9.97 5.97 8.08
N ASP A 105 -9.90 7.13 8.73
CA ASP A 105 -9.24 7.28 10.04
C ASP A 105 -9.91 6.48 11.18
N GLY A 106 -11.19 6.15 11.04
CA GLY A 106 -11.90 5.27 11.97
C GLY A 106 -11.59 3.77 11.78
N ALA A 107 -10.94 3.40 10.67
CA ALA A 107 -10.66 2.02 10.33
C ALA A 107 -9.45 1.48 11.09
N GLY A 108 -9.67 0.90 12.28
CA GLY A 108 -8.62 0.31 13.10
C GLY A 108 -7.76 -0.74 12.37
N TRP A 109 -8.34 -1.44 11.38
CA TRP A 109 -7.62 -2.40 10.53
C TRP A 109 -6.58 -1.75 9.61
N ALA A 110 -6.76 -0.48 9.23
CA ALA A 110 -5.86 0.25 8.34
C ALA A 110 -4.70 0.91 9.09
N LYS A 111 -4.86 1.17 10.40
CA LYS A 111 -3.89 1.91 11.23
C LYS A 111 -2.47 1.36 11.12
N LEU A 112 -2.28 0.06 11.41
CA LEU A 112 -0.95 -0.56 11.39
C LEU A 112 -0.33 -0.52 9.99
N ARG A 113 -1.14 -0.72 8.94
CA ARG A 113 -0.69 -0.67 7.54
C ARG A 113 -0.22 0.73 7.17
N ARG A 114 -0.98 1.76 7.59
CA ARG A 114 -0.66 3.17 7.39
C ARG A 114 0.64 3.56 8.07
N GLU A 115 0.79 3.24 9.35
CA GLU A 115 2.02 3.49 10.11
C GLU A 115 3.23 2.80 9.47
N ARG A 116 3.08 1.54 9.04
CA ARG A 116 4.15 0.80 8.36
C ARG A 116 4.60 1.45 7.06
N LEU A 117 3.65 1.87 6.21
CA LEU A 117 3.98 2.52 4.94
C LEU A 117 4.62 3.90 5.17
N HIS A 118 4.11 4.66 6.14
CA HIS A 118 4.69 5.95 6.51
C HIS A 118 6.13 5.82 7.02
N ASN A 119 6.37 4.91 7.98
CA ASN A 119 7.71 4.69 8.51
C ASN A 119 8.69 4.26 7.42
N ARG A 120 8.23 3.43 6.47
CA ARG A 120 9.05 2.99 5.36
C ARG A 120 9.41 4.15 4.41
N VAL A 121 8.49 5.07 4.15
CA VAL A 121 8.80 6.21 3.27
C VAL A 121 9.76 7.19 3.92
N VAL A 122 9.63 7.42 5.22
CA VAL A 122 10.59 8.23 6.00
C VAL A 122 11.99 7.60 5.97
N GLU A 123 12.09 6.28 6.16
CA GLU A 123 13.35 5.52 6.09
C GLU A 123 14.03 5.70 4.71
N VAL A 124 13.27 5.55 3.62
CA VAL A 124 13.78 5.72 2.25
C VAL A 124 14.21 7.16 1.98
N GLY A 125 13.40 8.13 2.42
CA GLY A 125 13.71 9.54 2.29
C GLY A 125 15.02 9.91 3.01
N GLN A 126 15.25 9.38 4.21
CA GLN A 126 16.52 9.60 4.93
C GLN A 126 17.72 9.04 4.17
N ARG A 127 17.60 7.83 3.58
CA ARG A 127 18.66 7.25 2.75
C ARG A 127 18.97 8.10 1.51
N LEU A 128 17.96 8.68 0.88
CA LEU A 128 18.14 9.60 -0.25
C LEU A 128 18.86 10.89 0.19
N ILE A 129 18.49 11.47 1.33
CA ILE A 129 19.18 12.65 1.89
C ILE A 129 20.66 12.34 2.12
N ASP A 130 20.97 11.19 2.74
CA ASP A 130 22.35 10.79 3.02
C ASP A 130 23.15 10.56 1.72
N HIS A 131 22.53 9.92 0.72
CA HIS A 131 23.15 9.70 -0.60
C HIS A 131 23.49 11.02 -1.31
N TRP A 132 22.53 11.95 -1.37
CA TRP A 132 22.73 13.24 -2.04
C TRP A 132 23.72 14.13 -1.29
N SER A 133 23.76 14.04 0.04
CA SER A 133 24.76 14.74 0.86
C SER A 133 26.18 14.23 0.57
N ARG A 134 26.37 12.93 0.35
CA ARG A 134 27.68 12.34 0.02
C ARG A 134 28.14 12.66 -1.40
N THR A 135 27.20 12.79 -2.34
CA THR A 135 27.49 13.11 -3.76
C THR A 135 27.59 14.62 -4.02
N GLY A 136 27.30 15.46 -3.01
CA GLY A 136 27.42 16.92 -3.08
C GLY A 136 26.19 17.64 -3.65
N ASP A 137 25.09 16.93 -3.91
CA ASP A 137 23.85 17.50 -4.45
C ASP A 137 22.93 18.01 -3.32
N ALA A 138 23.29 19.15 -2.74
CA ALA A 138 22.57 19.74 -1.62
C ALA A 138 21.11 20.13 -1.96
N ILE A 139 20.83 20.47 -3.22
CA ILE A 139 19.49 20.86 -3.67
C ILE A 139 18.54 19.67 -3.57
N LYS A 140 18.96 18.50 -4.08
CA LYS A 140 18.15 17.27 -3.97
C LYS A 140 17.95 16.83 -2.53
N ALA A 141 19.00 16.86 -1.71
CA ALA A 141 18.90 16.53 -0.28
C ALA A 141 17.87 17.43 0.44
N GLN A 142 17.93 18.74 0.19
CA GLN A 142 16.99 19.70 0.77
C GLN A 142 15.55 19.50 0.25
N GLY A 143 15.39 19.17 -1.04
CA GLY A 143 14.09 18.85 -1.63
C GLY A 143 13.42 17.66 -0.95
N VAL A 144 14.15 16.56 -0.77
CA VAL A 144 13.63 15.37 -0.07
C VAL A 144 13.30 15.68 1.39
N ARG A 145 14.15 16.43 2.10
CA ARG A 145 13.90 16.81 3.50
C ARG A 145 12.61 17.62 3.65
N ARG A 146 12.40 18.61 2.77
CA ARG A 146 11.17 19.41 2.76
C ARG A 146 9.94 18.54 2.46
N TRP A 147 10.06 17.61 1.52
CA TRP A 147 8.98 16.69 1.18
C TRP A 147 8.60 15.78 2.37
N ILE A 148 9.57 15.18 3.06
CA ILE A 148 9.30 14.35 4.25
C ILE A 148 8.56 15.17 5.30
N HIS A 149 9.05 16.39 5.58
CA HIS A 149 8.44 17.27 6.57
C HIS A 149 7.00 17.65 6.20
N ALA A 150 6.73 17.98 4.93
CA ALA A 150 5.38 18.27 4.45
C ALA A 150 4.45 17.07 4.65
N VAL A 151 4.88 15.88 4.22
CA VAL A 151 4.10 14.65 4.34
C VAL A 151 3.86 14.26 5.80
N THR A 152 4.83 14.48 6.69
CA THR A 152 4.66 14.22 8.13
C THR A 152 3.70 15.22 8.77
N LEU A 153 3.78 16.51 8.45
CA LEU A 153 2.88 17.53 9.04
C LEU A 153 1.45 17.44 8.53
N GLU A 154 1.25 17.22 7.22
CA GLU A 154 -0.08 17.04 6.63
C GLU A 154 -0.77 15.76 7.13
N SER A 155 0.00 14.80 7.69
CA SER A 155 -0.55 13.61 8.36
C SER A 155 -1.17 13.92 9.73
N PHE A 156 -0.86 15.07 10.34
CA PHE A 156 -1.39 15.49 11.65
C PHE A 156 -2.48 16.55 11.57
N ASP A 157 -2.72 17.17 10.40
CA ASP A 157 -3.72 18.23 10.22
C ASP A 157 -5.13 17.72 9.86
N VAL A 158 -5.32 16.39 9.80
CA VAL A 158 -6.66 15.80 9.63
C VAL A 158 -7.34 15.66 10.99
N ARG A 159 -7.63 16.80 11.65
CA ARG A 159 -8.74 17.02 12.61
C ARG A 159 -8.67 18.42 13.23
N SER A 160 -9.48 19.32 12.69
CA SER A 160 -10.38 20.12 13.52
C SER A 160 -11.81 19.85 13.05
N PRO A 161 -12.57 18.97 13.73
CA PRO A 161 -14.03 19.04 13.63
C PRO A 161 -14.50 20.32 14.34
N ARG A 162 -15.46 20.99 13.72
CA ARG A 162 -16.16 22.16 14.26
C ARG A 162 -16.77 21.90 15.63
#